data_AF-A0ABD0P5R8-F1
#
_entry.id   AF-A0ABD0P5R8-F1
#
_cell.length_a   1.000
_cell.length_b   1.000
_cell.length_c   1.000
_cell.angle_alpha   90.00
_cell.angle_beta   90.00
_cell.angle_gamma   90.00
#
_symmetry.space_group_name_H-M   'P 1'
#
loop_
_entity.id
_entity.type
_entity.pdbx_description
1 polymer ?
#
loop_
_entity_poly.entity_id
_entity_poly.type
_entity_poly.pdbx_seq_one_letter_code
_entity_poly.pdbx_strand_id
1 'polypeptide(L)'
;AEGPSLEAADEASACELGSIWDVDLQKNEMVVKDVLLVAQGEMALEEFLKQIREVWNSYELDLVNYQNKCRLIRGWDDLFNKVKEHINSVSAMKLSPYYKVFEEDALSWEDKLNRIMALFDVWIDVQRRWVYLEGIFTGSADIKHLLPVETQRFQRNVLKNAGFEPERVTEFLALMKKVTKSPLVMDVLNIQGVQRSLERLADLLGKIQKALGEYLERERSSFP
;
A
#
# COMPACT_ATOMS: atom_id res chain seq x y z
N ALA A 1 47.35 0.71 -14.47
CA ALA A 1 47.22 0.44 -13.02
C ALA A 1 48.47 1.04 -12.42
N GLU A 2 48.40 2.03 -11.54
CA GLU A 2 47.72 2.02 -10.24
C GLU A 2 47.04 3.37 -9.97
N GLY A 3 45.83 3.31 -9.40
CA GLY A 3 45.07 4.48 -8.98
C GLY A 3 45.58 5.04 -7.66
N PRO A 4 45.21 6.28 -7.29
CA PRO A 4 45.59 6.86 -6.02
C PRO A 4 45.05 6.00 -4.87
N SER A 5 45.97 5.69 -3.97
CA SER A 5 45.88 4.78 -2.82
C SER A 5 44.83 5.20 -1.80
N LEU A 6 44.28 4.20 -1.12
CA LEU A 6 43.31 4.27 -0.02
C LEU A 6 43.72 5.14 1.20
N GLU A 7 44.90 5.77 1.21
CA GLU A 7 45.41 6.55 2.34
C GLU A 7 44.67 7.87 2.58
N ALA A 8 44.02 8.45 1.55
CA ALA A 8 43.29 9.71 1.72
C ALA A 8 41.94 9.55 2.48
N ALA A 9 41.48 8.31 2.70
CA ALA A 9 40.22 8.04 3.39
C ALA A 9 40.38 7.87 4.92
N ASP A 10 41.62 7.68 5.42
CA ASP A 10 41.89 7.34 6.82
C ASP A 10 42.20 8.57 7.71
N GLU A 11 42.51 9.73 7.11
CA GLU A 11 42.76 10.98 7.87
C GLU A 11 41.49 11.57 8.52
N ALA A 12 40.30 11.13 8.14
CA ALA A 12 39.05 11.51 8.82
C ALA A 12 38.83 10.74 10.14
N SER A 13 39.58 9.66 10.40
CA SER A 13 39.33 8.74 11.53
C SER A 13 40.01 9.15 12.85
N ALA A 14 40.79 10.24 12.88
CA ALA A 14 41.48 10.68 14.10
C ALA A 14 41.32 12.19 14.33
N CYS A 15 40.08 12.65 14.51
CA CYS A 15 39.84 14.00 15.01
C CYS A 15 40.02 14.00 16.54
N GLU A 16 41.24 14.23 17.01
CA GLU A 16 41.52 14.43 18.44
C GLU A 16 41.03 15.82 18.87
N LEU A 17 40.67 15.99 20.16
CA LEU A 17 40.17 17.27 20.67
C LEU A 17 41.16 18.44 20.42
N GLY A 18 42.47 18.14 20.37
CA GLY A 18 43.52 19.08 20.02
C GLY A 18 43.39 19.61 18.58
N SER A 19 43.01 18.75 17.63
CA SER A 19 42.80 19.13 16.22
C SER A 19 41.62 20.10 16.05
N ILE A 20 40.60 20.03 16.91
CA ILE A 20 39.47 20.98 16.94
C ILE A 20 39.88 22.30 17.61
N TRP A 21 40.77 22.25 18.61
CA TRP A 21 41.28 23.44 19.30
C TRP A 21 42.22 24.25 18.39
N ASP A 22 43.05 23.57 17.60
CA ASP A 22 43.99 24.19 16.64
C ASP A 22 43.30 24.94 15.49
N VAL A 23 42.01 24.69 15.26
CA VAL A 23 41.20 25.36 14.22
C VAL A 23 40.80 26.79 14.61
N ASP A 24 41.17 27.30 15.79
CA ASP A 24 40.84 28.66 16.26
C ASP A 24 39.35 28.98 16.09
N LEU A 25 38.54 28.32 16.92
CA LEU A 25 37.07 28.38 16.92
C LEU A 25 36.50 29.81 16.94
N GLN A 26 37.26 30.79 17.47
CA GLN A 26 36.83 32.19 17.48
C GLN A 26 36.95 32.85 16.12
N LYS A 27 38.00 32.53 15.34
CA LYS A 27 38.16 33.07 13.99
C LYS A 27 37.24 32.39 12.98
N ASN A 28 36.98 31.10 13.18
CA ASN A 28 36.16 30.27 12.28
C ASN A 28 34.73 30.09 12.78
N GLU A 29 34.27 30.88 13.75
CA GLU A 29 32.96 30.77 14.40
C GLU A 29 31.81 30.71 13.37
N MET A 30 31.89 31.53 12.32
CA MET A 30 30.86 31.58 11.28
C MET A 30 30.78 30.26 10.51
N VAL A 31 31.92 29.71 10.09
CA VAL A 31 31.99 28.43 9.37
C VAL A 31 31.49 27.29 10.24
N VAL A 32 31.88 27.27 11.52
CA VAL A 32 31.43 26.25 12.47
C VAL A 32 29.91 26.35 12.70
N LYS A 33 29.37 27.56 12.83
CA LYS A 33 27.91 27.77 12.94
C LYS A 33 27.17 27.34 11.69
N ASP A 34 27.68 27.63 10.50
CA ASP A 34 27.06 27.21 9.24
C ASP A 34 27.04 25.69 9.11
N VAL A 35 28.15 25.02 9.45
CA VAL A 35 28.23 23.54 9.47
C VAL A 35 27.26 22.95 10.50
N LEU A 36 27.19 23.52 11.70
CA LEU A 36 26.24 23.07 12.73
C LEU A 36 24.79 23.23 12.28
N LEU A 37 24.48 24.31 11.56
CA LEU A 37 23.14 24.57 11.05
C LEU A 37 22.76 23.55 9.98
N VAL A 38 23.67 23.23 9.05
CA VAL A 38 23.48 22.16 8.07
C VAL A 38 23.28 20.81 8.78
N ALA A 39 24.15 20.45 9.72
CA ALA A 39 24.06 19.20 10.46
C ALA A 39 22.73 19.04 11.23
N GLN A 40 22.24 20.11 11.86
CA GLN A 40 20.94 20.11 12.52
C GLN A 40 19.79 19.90 11.53
N GLY A 41 19.86 20.53 10.36
CA GLY A 41 18.88 20.38 9.29
C GLY A 41 18.86 18.96 8.72
N GLU A 42 20.03 18.36 8.50
CA GLU A 42 20.16 16.99 8.02
C GLU A 42 19.67 15.97 9.05
N MET A 43 20.03 16.13 10.32
CA MET A 43 19.56 15.26 11.41
C MET A 43 18.02 15.23 11.50
N ALA A 44 17.37 16.39 11.35
CA ALA A 44 15.90 16.46 11.36
C ALA A 44 15.26 15.67 10.21
N LEU A 45 15.87 15.71 9.02
CA LEU A 45 15.41 14.94 7.85
C LEU A 45 15.67 13.44 8.01
N GLU A 46 16.81 13.07 8.57
CA GLU A 46 17.16 11.68 8.87
C GLU A 46 16.18 11.06 9.87
N GLU A 47 15.93 11.74 10.99
CA GLU A 47 14.97 11.30 12.00
C GLU A 47 13.56 11.16 11.42
N PHE A 48 13.15 12.11 10.57
CA PHE A 48 11.87 12.06 9.89
C PHE A 48 11.74 10.83 8.97
N LEU A 49 12.73 10.56 8.11
CA LEU A 49 12.72 9.37 7.25
C LEU A 49 12.77 8.07 8.05
N LYS A 50 13.50 8.06 9.18
CA LYS A 50 13.54 6.92 10.10
C LYS A 50 12.16 6.63 10.68
N GLN A 51 11.41 7.66 11.11
CA GLN A 51 10.05 7.49 11.60
C GLN A 51 9.10 6.92 10.53
N ILE A 52 9.18 7.41 9.30
CA ILE A 52 8.42 6.83 8.17
C ILE A 52 8.74 5.35 8.04
N ARG A 53 10.03 5.00 8.02
CA ARG A 53 10.50 3.62 7.87
C ARG A 53 9.97 2.72 8.98
N GLU A 54 10.06 3.16 10.23
CA GLU A 54 9.60 2.39 11.39
C GLU A 54 8.09 2.16 11.35
N VAL A 55 7.31 3.18 11.02
CA VAL A 55 5.85 3.07 10.88
C VAL A 55 5.49 2.02 9.83
N TRP A 56 6.01 2.15 8.61
CA TRP A 56 5.58 1.27 7.51
C TRP A 56 6.15 -0.15 7.57
N ASN A 57 7.29 -0.35 8.23
CA ASN A 57 7.83 -1.69 8.47
C ASN A 57 7.08 -2.44 9.58
N SER A 58 6.35 -1.73 10.45
CA SER A 58 5.56 -2.32 11.54
C SER A 58 4.05 -2.21 11.32
N TYR A 59 3.59 -1.55 10.26
CA TYR A 59 2.17 -1.36 9.99
C TYR A 59 1.51 -2.67 9.56
N GLU A 60 0.70 -3.23 10.47
CA GLU A 60 -0.14 -4.40 10.23
C GLU A 60 -1.55 -3.98 9.80
N LEU A 61 -2.07 -4.64 8.77
CA LEU A 61 -3.46 -4.50 8.36
C LEU A 61 -4.39 -5.06 9.42
N ASP A 62 -5.43 -4.31 9.74
CA ASP A 62 -6.46 -4.77 10.66
C ASP A 62 -7.43 -5.71 9.93
N LEU A 63 -7.57 -6.94 10.44
CA LEU A 63 -8.31 -8.02 9.81
C LEU A 63 -9.52 -8.45 10.64
N VAL A 64 -10.69 -8.52 10.01
CA VAL A 64 -11.95 -8.97 10.64
C VAL A 64 -12.45 -10.28 10.02
N ASN A 65 -12.90 -11.21 10.85
CA ASN A 65 -13.47 -12.47 10.37
C ASN A 65 -14.81 -12.23 9.65
N TYR A 66 -14.95 -12.76 8.44
CA TYR A 66 -16.16 -12.71 7.64
C TYR A 66 -16.76 -14.10 7.49
N GLN A 67 -17.86 -14.35 8.22
CA GLN A 67 -18.67 -15.57 8.14
C GLN A 67 -17.88 -16.90 8.22
N ASN A 68 -16.74 -16.93 8.93
CA ASN A 68 -15.81 -18.07 9.01
C ASN A 68 -15.25 -18.54 7.65
N LYS A 69 -15.34 -17.71 6.60
CA LYS A 69 -14.81 -18.02 5.26
C LYS A 69 -13.42 -17.45 5.05
N CYS A 70 -13.23 -16.17 5.41
CA CYS A 70 -11.97 -15.46 5.29
C CYS A 70 -11.90 -14.32 6.30
N ARG A 71 -10.72 -13.70 6.43
CA ARG A 71 -10.58 -12.42 7.12
C ARG A 71 -10.49 -11.30 6.09
N LEU A 72 -11.22 -10.20 6.30
CA LEU A 72 -11.27 -9.01 5.44
C LEU A 72 -10.51 -7.85 6.08
N ILE A 73 -9.97 -6.94 5.27
CA ILE A 73 -9.31 -5.73 5.77
C ILE A 73 -10.37 -4.73 6.24
N ARG A 74 -10.16 -4.13 7.41
CA ARG A 74 -10.92 -3.01 7.96
C ARG A 74 -9.98 -1.83 8.25
N GLY A 75 -10.53 -0.70 8.71
CA GLY A 75 -9.71 0.48 9.04
C GLY A 75 -9.11 1.17 7.81
N TRP A 76 -9.80 1.11 6.66
CA TRP A 76 -9.34 1.73 5.41
C TRP A 76 -9.06 3.21 5.55
N ASP A 77 -9.90 3.95 6.28
CA ASP A 77 -9.73 5.39 6.48
C ASP A 77 -8.42 5.71 7.19
N ASP A 78 -8.06 4.94 8.24
CA ASP A 78 -6.80 5.12 8.97
C ASP A 78 -5.59 4.85 8.08
N LEU A 79 -5.64 3.76 7.29
CA LEU A 79 -4.59 3.44 6.31
C LEU A 79 -4.42 4.58 5.29
N PHE A 80 -5.50 5.00 4.64
CA PHE A 80 -5.43 6.03 3.60
C PHE A 80 -5.02 7.39 4.15
N ASN A 81 -5.52 7.78 5.33
CA ASN A 81 -5.11 9.02 5.98
C ASN A 81 -3.61 8.98 6.31
N LYS A 82 -3.11 7.86 6.82
CA LYS A 82 -1.69 7.72 7.16
C LYS A 82 -0.79 7.75 5.92
N VAL A 83 -1.15 7.05 4.85
CA VAL A 83 -0.39 7.12 3.59
C VAL A 83 -0.40 8.56 3.03
N LYS A 84 -1.56 9.22 2.98
CA LYS A 84 -1.68 10.60 2.46
C LYS A 84 -0.85 11.59 3.26
N GLU A 85 -0.91 11.50 4.58
CA GLU A 85 -0.08 12.30 5.48
C GLU A 85 1.40 12.13 5.15
N HIS A 86 1.89 10.89 5.11
CA HIS A 86 3.31 10.62 4.87
C HIS A 86 3.75 10.99 3.44
N ILE A 87 2.90 10.83 2.42
CA ILE A 87 3.18 11.32 1.06
C ILE A 87 3.37 12.84 1.10
N ASN A 88 2.44 13.58 1.70
CA ASN A 88 2.53 15.03 1.80
C ASN A 88 3.77 15.48 2.59
N SER A 89 4.11 14.79 3.68
CA SER A 89 5.28 15.11 4.47
C SER A 89 6.60 14.83 3.71
N VAL A 90 6.68 13.75 2.95
CA VAL A 90 7.83 13.48 2.06
C VAL A 90 7.92 14.53 0.95
N SER A 91 6.79 14.91 0.35
CA SER A 91 6.77 15.99 -0.65
C SER A 91 7.20 17.33 -0.07
N ALA A 92 6.84 17.65 1.18
CA ALA A 92 7.29 18.86 1.87
C ALA A 92 8.79 18.81 2.19
N MET A 93 9.31 17.65 2.58
CA MET A 93 10.75 17.43 2.81
C MET A 93 11.60 17.77 1.59
N LYS A 94 11.09 17.56 0.36
CA LYS A 94 11.78 17.90 -0.90
C LYS A 94 12.04 19.41 -1.07
N LEU A 95 11.33 20.25 -0.33
CA LEU A 95 11.51 21.72 -0.34
C LEU A 95 12.62 22.17 0.63
N SER A 96 13.14 21.26 1.46
CA SER A 96 14.20 21.56 2.42
C SER A 96 15.54 21.80 1.71
N PRO A 97 16.32 22.82 2.10
CA PRO A 97 17.67 23.04 1.56
C PRO A 97 18.64 21.88 1.86
N TYR A 98 18.34 21.04 2.86
CA TYR A 98 19.15 19.88 3.27
C TYR A 98 18.72 18.57 2.59
N TYR A 99 17.75 18.62 1.67
CA TYR A 99 17.18 17.43 1.03
C TYR A 99 18.19 16.59 0.23
N LYS A 100 19.20 17.24 -0.37
CA LYS A 100 20.09 16.63 -1.36
C LYS A 100 20.75 15.33 -0.89
N VAL A 101 21.12 15.24 0.39
CA VAL A 101 21.75 14.04 0.97
C VAL A 101 20.78 12.87 1.08
N PHE A 102 19.48 13.15 1.20
CA PHE A 102 18.42 12.16 1.42
C PHE A 102 17.57 11.91 0.18
N GLU A 103 17.95 12.46 -0.98
CA GLU A 103 17.14 12.45 -2.19
C GLU A 103 16.78 11.02 -2.62
N GLU A 104 17.75 10.11 -2.64
CA GLU A 104 17.53 8.71 -3.04
C GLU A 104 16.55 8.00 -2.09
N ASP A 105 16.76 8.13 -0.78
CA ASP A 105 15.94 7.50 0.24
C ASP A 105 14.51 8.07 0.25
N ALA A 106 14.38 9.39 0.13
CA ALA A 106 13.08 10.05 0.07
C ALA A 106 12.28 9.67 -1.19
N LEU A 107 12.93 9.62 -2.36
CA LEU A 107 12.29 9.15 -3.60
C LEU A 107 11.87 7.67 -3.50
N SER A 108 12.71 6.83 -2.88
CA SER A 108 12.36 5.42 -2.62
C SER A 108 11.11 5.30 -1.74
N TRP A 109 11.00 6.11 -0.70
CA TRP A 109 9.82 6.14 0.18
C TRP A 109 8.60 6.73 -0.51
N GLU A 110 8.76 7.81 -1.29
CA GLU A 110 7.68 8.39 -2.09
C GLU A 110 7.09 7.34 -3.05
N ASP A 111 7.91 6.58 -3.78
CA ASP A 111 7.44 5.50 -4.65
C ASP A 111 6.71 4.40 -3.87
N LYS A 112 7.28 3.93 -2.75
CA LYS A 112 6.64 2.90 -1.91
C LYS A 112 5.27 3.36 -1.40
N LEU A 113 5.16 4.59 -0.90
CA LEU A 113 3.91 5.13 -0.39
C LEU A 113 2.86 5.28 -1.49
N ASN A 114 3.26 5.76 -2.67
CA ASN A 114 2.37 5.83 -3.83
C ASN A 114 1.90 4.44 -4.29
N ARG A 115 2.78 3.45 -4.27
CA ARG A 115 2.41 2.06 -4.60
C ARG A 115 1.46 1.46 -3.56
N ILE A 116 1.65 1.76 -2.27
CA ILE A 116 0.70 1.38 -1.20
C ILE A 116 -0.66 2.01 -1.48
N MET A 117 -0.71 3.32 -1.76
CA MET A 117 -1.95 4.03 -2.10
C MET A 117 -2.68 3.35 -3.25
N ALA A 118 -2.01 3.17 -4.39
CA ALA A 118 -2.59 2.60 -5.60
C ALA A 118 -3.06 1.15 -5.40
N LEU A 119 -2.27 0.34 -4.69
CA LEU A 119 -2.62 -1.05 -4.41
C LEU A 119 -3.90 -1.16 -3.59
N PHE A 120 -3.98 -0.41 -2.49
CA PHE A 120 -5.10 -0.51 -1.56
C PHE A 120 -6.36 0.20 -2.06
N ASP A 121 -6.25 1.19 -2.95
CA ASP A 121 -7.40 1.80 -3.64
C ASP A 121 -8.14 0.80 -4.53
N VAL A 122 -7.40 -0.03 -5.29
CA VAL A 122 -7.99 -1.14 -6.04
C VAL A 122 -8.49 -2.24 -5.10
N TRP A 123 -7.75 -2.51 -4.01
CA TRP A 123 -8.12 -3.56 -3.06
C TRP A 123 -9.46 -3.31 -2.38
N ILE A 124 -9.69 -2.08 -1.88
CA ILE A 124 -10.95 -1.75 -1.20
C ILE A 124 -12.15 -1.89 -2.15
N ASP A 125 -12.00 -1.48 -3.42
CA ASP A 125 -13.04 -1.65 -4.44
C ASP A 125 -13.31 -3.15 -4.71
N VAL A 126 -12.27 -3.95 -4.93
CA VAL A 126 -12.39 -5.41 -5.09
C VAL A 126 -13.09 -6.05 -3.89
N GLN A 127 -12.68 -5.71 -2.66
CA GLN A 127 -13.27 -6.25 -1.44
C GLN A 127 -14.76 -5.87 -1.32
N ARG A 128 -15.12 -4.61 -1.60
CA ARG A 128 -16.52 -4.15 -1.58
C ARG A 128 -17.39 -4.90 -2.57
N ARG A 129 -16.94 -5.03 -3.82
CA ARG A 129 -17.67 -5.76 -4.87
C ARG A 129 -17.79 -7.24 -4.53
N TRP A 130 -16.73 -7.85 -4.00
CA TRP A 130 -16.74 -9.24 -3.58
C TRP A 130 -17.74 -9.48 -2.45
N VAL A 131 -17.74 -8.67 -1.39
CA VAL A 131 -18.68 -8.80 -0.27
C VAL A 131 -20.13 -8.62 -0.74
N TYR A 132 -20.39 -7.65 -1.62
CA TYR A 132 -21.72 -7.44 -2.21
C TYR A 132 -22.22 -8.67 -2.98
N LEU A 133 -21.41 -9.18 -3.90
CA LEU A 133 -21.74 -10.36 -4.70
C LEU A 133 -21.90 -11.60 -3.81
N GLU A 134 -21.01 -11.79 -2.84
CA GLU A 134 -21.07 -12.92 -1.92
C GLU A 134 -22.32 -12.86 -1.04
N GLY A 135 -22.70 -11.68 -0.55
CA GLY A 135 -23.94 -11.46 0.19
C GLY A 135 -25.17 -11.84 -0.63
N ILE A 136 -25.20 -11.52 -1.92
CA ILE A 136 -26.30 -11.90 -2.81
C ILE A 136 -26.30 -13.40 -3.08
N PHE A 137 -25.16 -14.01 -3.42
CA PHE A 137 -25.11 -15.43 -3.78
C PHE A 137 -25.17 -16.39 -2.59
N THR A 138 -24.80 -15.96 -1.38
CA THR A 138 -24.77 -16.84 -0.19
C THR A 138 -25.72 -16.41 0.92
N GLY A 139 -26.00 -15.12 1.08
CA GLY A 139 -26.85 -14.59 2.15
C GLY A 139 -28.35 -14.81 1.91
N SER A 140 -28.76 -15.16 0.69
CA SER A 140 -30.16 -15.36 0.35
C SER A 140 -30.45 -16.85 0.08
N ALA A 141 -30.63 -17.61 1.17
CA ALA A 141 -31.37 -18.87 1.06
C ALA A 141 -32.72 -18.61 0.37
N ASP A 142 -33.33 -17.45 0.62
CA ASP A 142 -34.59 -17.03 0.02
C ASP A 142 -34.50 -16.75 -1.49
N ILE A 143 -33.51 -16.05 -2.06
CA ILE A 143 -33.45 -15.85 -3.53
C ILE A 143 -33.16 -17.16 -4.26
N LYS A 144 -32.31 -18.03 -3.69
CA LYS A 144 -32.08 -19.38 -4.24
C LYS A 144 -33.33 -20.25 -4.20
N HIS A 145 -34.18 -20.10 -3.18
CA HIS A 145 -35.41 -20.89 -3.03
C HIS A 145 -36.63 -20.28 -3.74
N LEU A 146 -36.74 -18.95 -3.79
CA LEU A 146 -37.81 -18.22 -4.49
C LEU A 146 -37.59 -18.19 -6.00
N LEU A 147 -36.34 -18.16 -6.47
CA LEU A 147 -35.96 -18.03 -7.88
C LEU A 147 -34.83 -19.01 -8.26
N PRO A 148 -35.03 -20.34 -8.09
CA PRO A 148 -34.00 -21.35 -8.32
C PRO A 148 -33.61 -21.49 -9.81
N VAL A 149 -34.57 -21.34 -10.72
CA VAL A 149 -34.35 -21.45 -12.18
C VAL A 149 -33.58 -20.23 -12.70
N GLU A 150 -33.87 -19.07 -12.14
CA GLU A 150 -33.33 -17.75 -12.44
C GLU A 150 -31.92 -17.62 -11.85
N THR A 151 -31.71 -18.14 -10.63
CA THR A 151 -30.38 -18.28 -10.04
C THR A 151 -29.52 -19.28 -10.83
N GLN A 152 -30.08 -20.40 -11.29
CA GLN A 152 -29.35 -21.32 -12.18
C GLN A 152 -29.08 -20.71 -13.56
N ARG A 153 -30.01 -19.95 -14.14
CA ARG A 153 -29.82 -19.23 -15.41
C ARG A 153 -28.79 -18.13 -15.26
N PHE A 154 -28.78 -17.41 -14.15
CA PHE A 154 -27.78 -16.40 -13.83
C PHE A 154 -26.40 -17.05 -13.63
N GLN A 155 -26.30 -18.14 -12.86
CA GLN A 155 -25.07 -18.93 -12.71
C GLN A 155 -24.57 -19.55 -14.02
N ARG A 156 -25.47 -20.04 -14.87
CA ARG A 156 -25.11 -20.73 -16.11
C ARG A 156 -24.84 -19.79 -17.28
N ASN A 157 -25.58 -18.69 -17.40
CA ASN A 157 -25.51 -17.79 -18.55
C ASN A 157 -24.75 -16.52 -18.22
N VAL A 158 -25.03 -15.87 -17.08
CA VAL A 158 -24.41 -14.58 -16.75
C VAL A 158 -23.02 -14.78 -16.16
N LEU A 159 -22.91 -15.61 -15.12
CA LEU A 159 -21.63 -15.90 -14.48
C LEU A 159 -20.68 -16.62 -15.44
N LYS A 160 -21.14 -17.63 -16.17
CA LYS A 160 -20.31 -18.34 -17.17
C LYS A 160 -19.88 -17.45 -18.35
N ASN A 161 -20.77 -16.61 -18.91
CA ASN A 161 -20.39 -15.67 -19.98
C ASN A 161 -19.53 -14.50 -19.48
N ALA A 162 -19.67 -14.11 -18.21
CA ALA A 162 -18.80 -13.13 -17.55
C ALA A 162 -17.44 -13.74 -17.10
N GLY A 163 -17.19 -15.03 -17.35
CA GLY A 163 -15.96 -15.71 -16.95
C GLY A 163 -15.84 -15.97 -15.44
N PHE A 164 -16.96 -15.97 -14.72
CA PHE A 164 -17.04 -16.36 -13.31
C PHE A 164 -17.04 -17.89 -13.21
N GLU A 165 -15.84 -18.41 -13.05
CA GLU A 165 -15.62 -19.77 -12.54
C GLU A 165 -15.54 -19.69 -11.00
N PRO A 166 -16.07 -20.70 -10.26
CA PRO A 166 -15.88 -20.81 -8.81
C PRO A 166 -14.40 -20.68 -8.41
N GLU A 167 -13.49 -21.08 -9.29
CA GLU A 167 -12.04 -20.97 -9.16
C GLU A 167 -11.51 -19.52 -8.99
N ARG A 168 -12.25 -18.49 -9.43
CA ARG A 168 -11.81 -17.09 -9.33
C ARG A 168 -12.25 -16.39 -8.03
N VAL A 169 -13.33 -16.85 -7.41
CA VAL A 169 -13.62 -16.55 -6.00
C VAL A 169 -12.50 -17.07 -5.11
N THR A 170 -11.87 -18.20 -5.49
CA THR A 170 -10.64 -18.69 -4.85
C THR A 170 -9.43 -17.80 -5.04
N GLU A 171 -9.33 -16.96 -6.09
CA GLU A 171 -8.17 -16.07 -6.24
C GLU A 171 -8.17 -14.95 -5.20
N PHE A 172 -9.30 -14.26 -5.02
CA PHE A 172 -9.43 -13.27 -3.94
C PHE A 172 -9.22 -13.94 -2.57
N LEU A 173 -9.85 -15.10 -2.34
CA LEU A 173 -9.66 -15.85 -1.09
C LEU A 173 -8.20 -16.32 -0.89
N ALA A 174 -7.49 -16.70 -1.96
CA ALA A 174 -6.08 -17.08 -1.91
C ALA A 174 -5.18 -15.88 -1.59
N LEU A 175 -5.48 -14.70 -2.16
CA LEU A 175 -4.83 -13.44 -1.77
C LEU A 175 -5.10 -13.13 -0.30
N MET A 176 -6.35 -13.18 0.16
CA MET A 176 -6.69 -12.94 1.56
C MET A 176 -6.05 -13.96 2.51
N LYS A 177 -5.85 -15.21 2.08
CA LYS A 177 -5.10 -16.22 2.86
C LYS A 177 -3.62 -15.85 3.00
N LYS A 178 -3.00 -15.29 1.95
CA LYS A 178 -1.63 -14.76 2.03
C LYS A 178 -1.54 -13.57 2.97
N VAL A 179 -2.46 -12.60 2.83
CA VAL A 179 -2.56 -11.42 3.72
C VAL A 179 -2.82 -11.83 5.17
N THR A 180 -3.65 -12.84 5.41
CA THR A 180 -3.89 -13.33 6.78
C THR A 180 -2.64 -13.97 7.39
N LYS A 181 -1.77 -14.57 6.57
CA LYS A 181 -0.53 -15.18 7.04
C LYS A 181 0.55 -14.13 7.34
N SER A 182 0.64 -13.08 6.52
CA SER A 182 1.45 -11.91 6.82
C SER A 182 0.66 -10.63 6.56
N PRO A 183 0.14 -9.98 7.62
CA PRO A 183 -0.69 -8.79 7.52
C PRO A 183 0.10 -7.49 7.34
N LEU A 184 1.43 -7.55 7.35
CA LEU A 184 2.28 -6.37 7.17
C LEU A 184 2.06 -5.76 5.78
N VAL A 185 1.81 -4.45 5.73
CA VAL A 185 1.57 -3.73 4.46
C VAL A 185 2.70 -3.95 3.46
N MET A 186 3.96 -3.91 3.94
CA MET A 186 5.13 -4.13 3.10
C MET A 186 5.20 -5.55 2.54
N ASP A 187 4.78 -6.55 3.29
CA ASP A 187 4.73 -7.94 2.80
C ASP A 187 3.66 -8.12 1.73
N VAL A 188 2.50 -7.49 1.92
CA VAL A 188 1.42 -7.49 0.92
C VAL A 188 1.86 -6.81 -0.37
N LEU A 189 2.59 -5.69 -0.27
CA LEU A 189 3.15 -4.97 -1.42
C LEU A 189 4.16 -5.82 -2.21
N ASN A 190 4.88 -6.70 -1.53
CA ASN A 190 5.89 -7.59 -2.11
C ASN A 190 5.32 -8.90 -2.67
N ILE A 191 4.01 -9.14 -2.57
CA ILE A 191 3.37 -10.29 -3.21
C ILE A 191 3.52 -10.17 -4.74
N GLN A 192 4.21 -11.13 -5.34
CA GLN A 192 4.43 -11.15 -6.78
C GLN A 192 3.11 -11.10 -7.56
N GLY A 193 3.00 -10.11 -8.45
CA GLY A 193 1.84 -9.95 -9.33
C GLY A 193 0.55 -9.48 -8.65
N VAL A 194 0.59 -9.08 -7.37
CA VAL A 194 -0.62 -8.71 -6.60
C VAL A 194 -1.44 -7.62 -7.27
N GLN A 195 -0.79 -6.57 -7.78
CA GLN A 195 -1.45 -5.47 -8.49
C GLN A 195 -2.23 -5.97 -9.71
N ARG A 196 -1.57 -6.75 -10.59
CA ARG A 196 -2.20 -7.33 -11.79
C ARG A 196 -3.35 -8.27 -11.43
N SER A 197 -3.20 -9.06 -10.37
CA SER A 197 -4.27 -9.93 -9.88
C SER A 197 -5.47 -9.11 -9.38
N LEU A 198 -5.26 -8.03 -8.63
CA LEU A 198 -6.33 -7.15 -8.16
C LEU A 198 -7.03 -6.42 -9.31
N GLU A 199 -6.29 -5.88 -10.27
CA GLU A 199 -6.87 -5.24 -11.46
C GLU A 199 -7.74 -6.20 -12.26
N ARG A 200 -7.26 -7.44 -12.44
CA ARG A 200 -8.03 -8.52 -13.09
C ARG A 200 -9.30 -8.87 -12.29
N LEU A 201 -9.21 -8.91 -10.96
CA LEU A 201 -10.35 -9.15 -10.09
C LEU A 201 -11.35 -7.98 -10.14
N ALA A 202 -10.87 -6.74 -10.17
CA ALA A 202 -11.70 -5.55 -10.25
C ALA A 202 -12.53 -5.53 -11.55
N ASP A 203 -11.89 -5.80 -12.69
CA ASP A 203 -12.56 -5.90 -14.00
C ASP A 203 -13.60 -7.02 -14.02
N LEU A 204 -13.22 -8.21 -13.52
CA LEU A 204 -14.13 -9.36 -13.44
C LEU A 204 -15.37 -9.06 -12.58
N LEU A 205 -15.15 -8.61 -11.33
CA LEU A 205 -16.22 -8.31 -10.40
C LEU A 205 -17.10 -7.16 -10.92
N GLY A 206 -16.50 -6.18 -11.61
CA GLY A 206 -17.24 -5.12 -12.28
C GLY A 206 -18.18 -5.63 -13.37
N LYS A 207 -17.71 -6.54 -14.24
CA LYS A 207 -18.56 -7.17 -15.27
C LYS A 207 -19.72 -7.95 -14.66
N ILE A 208 -19.44 -8.71 -13.59
CA ILE A 208 -20.47 -9.51 -12.90
C ILE A 208 -21.51 -8.60 -12.26
N GLN A 209 -21.07 -7.55 -11.55
CA GLN A 209 -21.97 -6.62 -10.90
C GLN A 209 -22.84 -5.88 -11.91
N LYS A 210 -22.29 -5.47 -13.06
CA LYS A 210 -23.05 -4.87 -14.16
C LYS A 210 -24.10 -5.84 -14.70
N ALA A 211 -23.71 -7.07 -15.00
CA ALA A 211 -24.62 -8.07 -15.56
C ALA A 211 -25.71 -8.48 -14.56
N LEU A 212 -25.39 -8.50 -13.26
CA LEU A 212 -26.38 -8.67 -12.19
C LEU A 212 -27.35 -7.50 -12.12
N GLY A 213 -26.86 -6.26 -12.22
CA GLY A 213 -27.71 -5.07 -12.28
C GLY A 213 -28.69 -5.11 -13.46
N GLU A 214 -28.19 -5.42 -14.67
CA GLU A 214 -29.03 -5.56 -15.87
C GLU A 214 -30.07 -6.68 -15.74
N TYR A 215 -29.70 -7.79 -15.11
CA TYR A 215 -30.60 -8.90 -14.85
C TYR A 215 -31.72 -8.51 -13.87
N LEU A 216 -31.37 -7.90 -12.73
CA LEU A 216 -32.33 -7.46 -11.72
C LEU A 216 -33.28 -6.38 -12.25
N GLU A 217 -32.81 -5.48 -13.10
CA GLU A 217 -33.64 -4.45 -13.72
C GLU A 217 -34.68 -5.06 -14.68
N ARG A 218 -34.29 -6.07 -15.46
CA ARG A 218 -35.22 -6.81 -16.33
C ARG A 218 -36.29 -7.55 -15.53
N GLU A 219 -35.89 -8.23 -14.46
CA GLU A 219 -36.85 -8.88 -13.56
C GLU A 219 -37.80 -7.84 -12.97
N ARG A 220 -37.27 -6.72 -12.45
CA ARG A 220 -38.09 -5.64 -11.90
C ARG A 220 -39.10 -5.07 -12.90
N SER A 221 -38.71 -4.89 -14.17
CA SER A 221 -39.62 -4.44 -15.23
C SER A 221 -40.68 -5.47 -15.63
N SER A 222 -40.48 -6.74 -15.26
CA SER A 222 -41.38 -7.86 -15.56
C SER A 222 -42.38 -8.12 -14.43
N PHE A 223 -42.17 -7.55 -13.24
CA PHE A 223 -43.15 -7.57 -12.14
C PHE A 223 -44.09 -6.34 -12.28
N PRO A 224 -45.40 -6.55 -12.52
CA PRO A 224 -46.39 -5.48 -12.64
C PRO A 224 -46.70 -4.77 -11.30
#